data_AF-A0A2N1M5K5-F1
#
_entry.id   AF-A0A2N1M5K5-F1
#
_cell.length_a   1.000
_cell.length_b   1.000
_cell.length_c   1.000
_cell.angle_alpha   90.00
_cell.angle_beta   90.00
_cell.angle_gamma   90.00
#
_symmetry.space_group_name_H-M   'P 1'
#
loop_
_entity.id
_entity.type
_entity.pdbx_description
1 polymer ?
#
loop_
_entity_poly.entity_id
_entity_poly.type
_entity_poly.pdbx_seq_one_letter_code
_entity_poly.pdbx_strand_id
1 'polypeptide(L)'
;MKALEASEKIISATYIPDTTRSANKLQKEKSLLRENEGIDFPDHFSLESVKERLDMYEVSKAPVLQAFADVTTMLCIRPAEIKNLRISNGGVTGYAKNRGQQDILRVFRSLEKNEERASQLLTWIQDAISSGQLRDPGKPRVLWFNTFLKKDVFLPETGKPLLPSSLHKLGAVFAVVSHGAKNLSEAMTIASEALRHSPGNHASSAKNYTIVNYRKRGQPYDQAKAIKIFDEN
;
A
#
# COMPACT_ATOMS: atom_id res chain seq x y z
N MET A 1 -2.04 29.56 0.67
CA MET A 1 -0.80 28.75 0.76
C MET A 1 -0.63 28.36 2.23
N LYS A 2 -0.65 27.08 2.59
CA LYS A 2 -0.54 26.67 4.00
C LYS A 2 0.91 26.94 4.43
N ALA A 3 1.12 27.80 5.43
CA ALA A 3 2.45 28.06 5.97
C ALA A 3 3.05 26.72 6.42
N LEU A 4 4.10 26.27 5.74
CA LEU A 4 4.97 25.26 6.29
C LEU A 4 5.60 25.92 7.52
N GLU A 5 5.44 25.36 8.71
CA GLU A 5 6.15 25.76 9.94
C GLU A 5 7.66 25.45 9.84
N ALA A 6 8.26 25.71 8.68
CA ALA A 6 9.66 25.53 8.37
C ALA A 6 10.30 26.92 8.31
N SER A 7 11.49 27.06 8.89
CA SER A 7 12.19 28.35 8.86
C SER A 7 12.40 28.82 7.41
N GLU A 8 12.38 30.14 7.18
CA GLU A 8 12.67 30.73 5.87
C GLU A 8 14.00 30.24 5.29
N LYS A 9 14.98 29.94 6.15
CA LYS A 9 16.28 29.37 5.77
C LYS A 9 16.17 27.96 5.17
N ILE A 10 15.22 27.15 5.63
CA ILE A 10 14.95 25.82 5.05
C ILE A 10 14.22 25.99 3.71
N ILE A 11 13.24 26.91 3.65
CA ILE A 11 12.48 27.17 2.43
C ILE A 11 13.40 27.71 1.33
N SER A 12 14.27 28.69 1.63
CA SER A 12 15.22 29.25 0.68
C SER A 12 16.23 28.21 0.18
N ALA A 13 16.68 27.29 1.04
CA ALA A 13 17.56 26.19 0.65
C ALA A 13 16.93 25.24 -0.40
N THR A 14 15.60 25.10 -0.44
CA THR A 14 14.90 24.29 -1.45
C THR A 14 14.84 24.95 -2.84
N TYR A 15 15.11 26.26 -2.93
CA TYR A 15 15.17 26.97 -4.21
C TYR A 15 16.60 27.02 -4.79
N ILE A 16 17.62 26.58 -4.03
CA ILE A 16 18.99 26.51 -4.52
C ILE A 16 19.08 25.37 -5.56
N PRO A 17 19.35 25.67 -6.84
CA PRO A 17 19.29 24.68 -7.91
C PRO A 17 20.22 23.48 -7.69
N ASP A 18 21.42 23.71 -7.16
CA ASP A 18 22.41 22.66 -6.92
C ASP A 18 22.04 21.74 -5.75
N THR A 19 21.46 22.30 -4.68
CA THR A 19 20.92 21.54 -3.56
C THR A 19 19.77 20.65 -4.02
N THR A 20 18.85 21.21 -4.81
CA THR A 20 17.70 20.48 -5.36
C THR A 20 18.14 19.39 -6.34
N ARG A 21 19.08 19.69 -7.23
CA ARG A 21 19.66 18.70 -8.16
C ARG A 21 20.32 17.55 -7.40
N SER A 22 21.13 17.85 -6.41
CA SER A 22 21.84 16.86 -5.60
C SER A 22 20.87 16.00 -4.79
N ALA A 23 19.87 16.61 -4.15
CA ALA A 23 18.83 15.90 -3.42
C ALA A 23 18.01 14.97 -4.34
N ASN A 24 17.64 15.44 -5.54
CA ASN A 24 16.93 14.63 -6.53
C ASN A 24 17.77 13.43 -7.01
N LYS A 25 19.07 13.63 -7.24
CA LYS A 25 19.99 12.54 -7.59
C LYS A 25 20.08 11.49 -6.48
N LEU A 26 20.25 11.94 -5.23
CA LEU A 26 20.31 11.07 -4.05
C LEU A 26 18.99 10.30 -3.83
N GLN A 27 17.84 10.95 -4.06
CA GLN A 27 16.53 10.30 -4.00
C GLN A 27 16.37 9.25 -5.09
N LYS A 28 16.84 9.54 -6.32
CA LYS A 28 16.83 8.59 -7.44
C LYS A 28 17.72 7.38 -7.16
N GLU A 29 18.94 7.59 -6.69
CA GLU A 29 19.86 6.51 -6.29
C GLU A 29 19.27 5.64 -5.17
N LYS A 30 18.72 6.25 -4.12
CA LYS A 30 18.00 5.52 -3.04
C LYS A 30 16.72 4.84 -3.53
N SER A 31 16.09 5.33 -4.60
CA SER A 31 14.95 4.65 -5.23
C SER A 31 15.41 3.38 -5.93
N LEU A 32 16.47 3.46 -6.74
CA LEU A 32 17.06 2.33 -7.45
C LEU A 32 17.57 1.23 -6.49
N LEU A 33 18.17 1.61 -5.36
CA LEU A 33 18.55 0.64 -4.33
C LEU A 33 17.34 -0.10 -3.75
N ARG A 34 16.22 0.61 -3.56
CA ARG A 34 14.96 0.03 -3.03
C ARG A 34 14.13 -0.70 -4.08
N GLU A 35 14.45 -0.59 -5.36
CA GLU A 35 13.85 -1.37 -6.46
C GLU A 35 14.27 -2.83 -6.39
N ASN A 36 15.48 -3.09 -5.90
CA ASN A 36 16.04 -4.44 -5.79
C ASN A 36 15.82 -5.07 -4.41
N GLU A 37 15.37 -4.30 -3.41
CA GLU A 37 14.99 -4.83 -2.11
C GLU A 37 13.53 -5.32 -2.16
N GLY A 38 13.37 -6.65 -2.31
CA GLY A 38 12.11 -7.31 -2.02
C GLY A 38 11.63 -7.03 -0.59
N ILE A 39 10.37 -7.35 -0.31
CA ILE A 39 9.83 -7.23 1.04
C ILE A 39 9.92 -8.59 1.68
N ASP A 40 10.62 -8.63 2.80
CA ASP A 40 10.55 -9.78 3.67
C ASP A 40 9.32 -9.66 4.57
N PHE A 41 8.41 -10.64 4.52
CA PHE A 41 7.16 -10.61 5.28
C PHE A 41 6.81 -11.99 5.83
N PRO A 42 6.28 -12.07 7.07
CA PRO A 42 5.90 -13.34 7.69
C PRO A 42 4.66 -13.93 7.03
N ASP A 43 4.45 -15.24 7.22
CA ASP A 43 3.28 -15.97 6.72
C ASP A 43 1.95 -15.37 7.16
N HIS A 44 1.94 -14.69 8.30
CA HIS A 44 0.79 -13.95 8.81
C HIS A 44 0.27 -12.90 7.81
N PHE A 45 1.15 -12.31 7.01
CA PHE A 45 0.81 -11.34 5.96
C PHE A 45 0.93 -11.93 4.55
N SER A 46 0.96 -13.25 4.39
CA SER A 46 0.86 -13.86 3.06
C SER A 46 -0.49 -13.57 2.41
N LEU A 47 -0.55 -13.71 1.08
CA LEU A 47 -1.79 -13.53 0.33
C LEU A 47 -2.89 -14.43 0.87
N GLU A 48 -2.56 -15.70 1.10
CA GLU A 48 -3.50 -16.71 1.60
C GLU A 48 -4.03 -16.33 2.99
N SER A 49 -3.14 -15.99 3.93
CA SER A 49 -3.53 -15.63 5.28
C SER A 49 -4.37 -14.36 5.34
N VAL A 50 -4.03 -13.33 4.55
CA VAL A 50 -4.82 -12.10 4.48
C VAL A 50 -6.19 -12.38 3.86
N LYS A 51 -6.25 -13.16 2.78
CA LYS A 51 -7.50 -13.50 2.11
C LYS A 51 -8.44 -14.31 3.00
N GLU A 52 -7.93 -15.35 3.67
CA GLU A 52 -8.70 -16.15 4.63
C GLU A 52 -9.32 -15.28 5.72
N ARG A 53 -8.57 -14.34 6.30
CA ARG A 53 -9.12 -13.43 7.33
C ARG A 53 -10.19 -12.50 6.77
N LEU A 54 -10.00 -11.94 5.57
CA LEU A 54 -10.99 -11.07 4.92
C LEU A 54 -12.32 -11.79 4.67
N ASP A 55 -12.26 -13.08 4.30
CA ASP A 55 -13.43 -13.92 4.08
C ASP A 55 -14.16 -14.25 5.39
N MET A 56 -13.42 -14.37 6.49
CA MET A 56 -13.97 -14.65 7.83
C MET A 56 -14.53 -13.42 8.57
N TYR A 57 -14.18 -12.20 8.18
CA TYR A 57 -14.60 -11.01 8.94
C TYR A 57 -16.12 -10.80 8.90
N GLU A 58 -16.74 -10.78 10.07
CA GLU A 58 -18.13 -10.36 10.25
C GLU A 58 -18.19 -8.85 10.52
N VAL A 59 -18.72 -8.08 9.56
CA VAL A 59 -18.80 -6.62 9.66
C VAL A 59 -19.76 -6.11 10.74
N SER A 60 -20.53 -7.01 11.36
CA SER A 60 -21.38 -6.72 12.52
C SER A 60 -20.61 -6.62 13.85
N LYS A 61 -19.40 -7.18 13.92
CA LYS A 61 -18.55 -7.19 15.12
C LYS A 61 -17.58 -6.00 15.09
N ALA A 62 -17.08 -5.58 16.24
CA ALA A 62 -16.07 -4.51 16.27
C ALA A 62 -14.75 -4.99 15.64
N PRO A 63 -14.13 -4.22 14.72
CA PRO A 63 -12.86 -4.59 14.13
C PRO A 63 -11.72 -4.44 15.14
N VAL A 64 -10.75 -5.35 15.06
CA VAL A 64 -9.47 -5.24 15.76
C VAL A 64 -8.40 -4.61 14.86
N LEU A 65 -7.24 -4.24 15.43
CA LEU A 65 -6.14 -3.67 14.64
C LEU A 65 -5.67 -4.57 13.49
N GLN A 66 -5.82 -5.89 13.60
CA GLN A 66 -5.51 -6.81 12.51
C GLN A 66 -6.43 -6.59 11.30
N ALA A 67 -7.73 -6.40 11.52
CA ALA A 67 -8.68 -6.11 10.45
C ALA A 67 -8.33 -4.80 9.74
N PHE A 68 -7.91 -3.78 10.50
CA PHE A 68 -7.39 -2.54 9.92
C PHE A 68 -6.17 -2.78 9.01
N ALA A 69 -5.23 -3.63 9.44
CA ALA A 69 -4.04 -3.97 8.65
C ALA A 69 -4.39 -4.76 7.38
N ASP A 70 -5.29 -5.72 7.49
CA ASP A 70 -5.74 -6.54 6.36
C ASP A 70 -6.51 -5.71 5.34
N VAL A 71 -7.43 -4.82 5.76
CA VAL A 71 -8.16 -3.92 4.86
C VAL A 71 -7.21 -2.92 4.19
N THR A 72 -6.23 -2.39 4.93
CA THR A 72 -5.20 -1.51 4.36
C THR A 72 -4.38 -2.22 3.29
N THR A 73 -4.02 -3.49 3.54
CA THR A 73 -3.30 -4.36 2.59
C THR A 73 -4.18 -4.67 1.38
N MET A 74 -5.41 -5.11 1.60
CA MET A 74 -6.38 -5.47 0.57
C MET A 74 -6.62 -4.33 -0.42
N LEU A 75 -6.83 -3.13 0.10
CA LEU A 75 -7.10 -1.93 -0.70
C LEU A 75 -5.83 -1.27 -1.24
N CYS A 76 -4.63 -1.73 -0.89
CA CYS A 76 -3.38 -1.10 -1.33
C CYS A 76 -3.35 0.40 -0.96
N ILE A 77 -3.77 0.78 0.24
CA ILE A 77 -3.83 2.20 0.66
C ILE A 77 -2.79 2.54 1.72
N ARG A 78 -2.50 3.84 1.87
CA ARG A 78 -1.85 4.32 3.09
C ARG A 78 -2.90 4.42 4.20
N PRO A 79 -2.57 4.14 5.47
CA PRO A 79 -3.50 4.30 6.59
C PRO A 79 -4.21 5.65 6.64
N ALA A 80 -3.50 6.74 6.33
CA ALA A 80 -4.06 8.10 6.33
C ALA A 80 -5.09 8.37 5.20
N GLU A 81 -5.17 7.51 4.19
CA GLU A 81 -6.13 7.63 3.09
C GLU A 81 -7.50 7.02 3.44
N ILE A 82 -7.56 6.14 4.45
CA ILE A 82 -8.73 5.30 4.73
C ILE A 82 -10.00 6.10 4.98
N LYS A 83 -9.90 7.25 5.65
CA LYS A 83 -11.06 8.07 6.07
C LYS A 83 -11.79 8.70 4.89
N ASN A 84 -11.05 9.02 3.83
CA ASN A 84 -11.60 9.75 2.69
C ASN A 84 -11.92 8.83 1.52
N LEU A 85 -11.36 7.61 1.52
CA LEU A 85 -11.52 6.65 0.43
C LEU A 85 -12.99 6.26 0.27
N ARG A 86 -13.44 6.15 -0.98
CA ARG A 86 -14.78 5.66 -1.31
C ARG A 86 -14.68 4.69 -2.48
N ILE A 87 -15.45 3.61 -2.43
CA ILE A 87 -15.53 2.58 -3.46
C ILE A 87 -16.98 2.51 -3.94
N SER A 88 -17.19 2.78 -5.22
CA SER A 88 -18.50 2.65 -5.86
C SER A 88 -18.39 2.68 -7.38
N ASN A 89 -19.37 2.07 -8.05
CA ASN A 89 -19.54 2.06 -9.51
C ASN A 89 -18.27 1.62 -10.26
N GLY A 90 -17.60 0.57 -9.77
CA GLY A 90 -16.36 0.05 -10.37
C GLY A 90 -15.13 0.94 -10.15
N GLY A 91 -15.22 1.95 -9.28
CA GLY A 91 -14.14 2.91 -9.10
C GLY A 91 -13.88 3.35 -7.66
N VAL A 92 -12.80 4.11 -7.51
CA VAL A 92 -12.27 4.60 -6.23
C VAL A 92 -11.98 6.10 -6.30
N THR A 93 -12.38 6.81 -5.25
CA THR A 93 -12.16 8.26 -5.06
C THR A 93 -11.60 8.54 -3.66
N GLY A 94 -11.23 9.79 -3.37
CA GLY A 94 -10.80 10.23 -2.04
C GLY A 94 -9.34 9.94 -1.66
N TYR A 95 -8.49 9.62 -2.64
CA TYR A 95 -7.07 9.33 -2.43
C TYR A 95 -6.22 10.60 -2.29
N ALA A 96 -5.18 10.55 -1.45
CA ALA A 96 -4.54 11.75 -0.91
C ALA A 96 -3.65 12.57 -1.87
N LYS A 97 -3.17 11.99 -2.98
CA LYS A 97 -2.11 12.61 -3.81
C LYS A 97 -2.58 13.66 -4.83
N ASN A 98 -3.89 13.90 -4.95
CA ASN A 98 -4.46 14.90 -5.87
C ASN A 98 -4.94 16.17 -5.17
N ARG A 99 -4.19 16.67 -4.17
CA ARG A 99 -4.59 17.86 -3.42
C ARG A 99 -4.76 19.07 -4.35
N GLY A 100 -5.97 19.64 -4.39
CA GLY A 100 -6.30 20.81 -5.21
C GLY A 100 -6.75 20.48 -6.64
N GLN A 101 -6.88 19.19 -6.99
CA GLN A 101 -7.50 18.75 -8.25
C GLN A 101 -8.87 18.14 -7.96
N GLN A 102 -9.75 18.13 -8.97
CA GLN A 102 -11.02 17.41 -8.89
C GLN A 102 -10.75 15.94 -8.60
N ASP A 103 -11.57 15.33 -7.76
CA ASP A 103 -11.43 13.91 -7.42
C ASP A 103 -11.74 13.07 -8.67
N ILE A 104 -10.70 12.49 -9.26
CA ILE A 104 -10.82 11.72 -10.50
C ILE A 104 -11.09 10.28 -10.12
N LEU A 105 -12.19 9.72 -10.60
CA LEU A 105 -12.51 8.31 -10.47
C LEU A 105 -11.36 7.45 -11.03
N ARG A 106 -10.86 6.51 -10.22
CA ARG A 106 -9.87 5.51 -10.63
C ARG A 106 -10.51 4.14 -10.67
N VAL A 107 -10.09 3.28 -11.60
CA VAL A 107 -10.58 1.90 -11.69
C VAL A 107 -10.34 1.18 -10.35
N PHE A 108 -11.35 0.46 -9.86
CA PHE A 108 -11.23 -0.35 -8.66
C PHE A 108 -10.44 -1.63 -8.96
N ARG A 109 -9.27 -1.75 -8.32
CA ARG A 109 -8.47 -2.99 -8.25
C ARG A 109 -7.99 -3.20 -6.82
N SER A 110 -8.17 -4.41 -6.33
CA SER A 110 -7.80 -4.80 -4.96
C SER A 110 -7.65 -6.32 -4.87
N LEU A 111 -7.13 -6.82 -3.74
CA LEU A 111 -7.13 -8.26 -3.42
C LEU A 111 -8.56 -8.82 -3.34
N GLU A 112 -9.48 -8.09 -2.70
CA GLU A 112 -10.90 -8.41 -2.74
C GLU A 112 -11.50 -7.92 -4.05
N LYS A 113 -11.96 -8.85 -4.89
CA LYS A 113 -12.46 -8.53 -6.23
C LYS A 113 -13.93 -8.12 -6.21
N ASN A 114 -14.68 -8.60 -5.23
CA ASN A 114 -16.06 -8.20 -5.05
C ASN A 114 -16.10 -6.77 -4.48
N GLU A 115 -16.50 -5.83 -5.33
CA GLU A 115 -16.60 -4.41 -4.98
C GLU A 115 -17.49 -4.16 -3.77
N GLU A 116 -18.65 -4.82 -3.72
CA GLU A 116 -19.60 -4.68 -2.61
C GLU A 116 -18.95 -5.12 -1.30
N ARG A 117 -18.29 -6.28 -1.30
CA ARG A 117 -17.58 -6.80 -0.12
C ARG A 117 -16.43 -5.89 0.30
N ALA A 118 -15.63 -5.40 -0.65
CA ALA A 118 -14.54 -4.48 -0.37
C ALA A 118 -15.04 -3.15 0.21
N SER A 119 -16.17 -2.65 -0.32
CA SER A 119 -16.84 -1.45 0.19
C SER A 119 -17.38 -1.65 1.61
N GLN A 120 -18.03 -2.78 1.89
CA GLN A 120 -18.47 -3.15 3.24
C GLN A 120 -17.32 -3.18 4.25
N LEU A 121 -16.20 -3.82 3.90
CA LEU A 121 -15.02 -3.89 4.77
C LEU A 121 -14.38 -2.52 4.98
N LEU A 122 -14.37 -1.66 3.96
CA LEU A 122 -13.90 -0.28 4.08
C LEU A 122 -14.79 0.53 5.04
N THR A 123 -16.10 0.52 4.83
CA THR A 123 -17.08 1.22 5.67
C THR A 123 -17.02 0.72 7.10
N TRP A 124 -16.91 -0.60 7.31
CA TRP A 124 -16.75 -1.20 8.63
C TRP A 124 -15.57 -0.62 9.42
N ILE A 125 -14.42 -0.45 8.77
CA ILE A 125 -13.24 0.18 9.40
C ILE A 125 -13.45 1.68 9.62
N GLN A 126 -14.08 2.39 8.66
CA GLN A 126 -14.36 3.82 8.78
C GLN A 126 -15.33 4.12 9.93
N ASP A 127 -16.36 3.29 10.11
CA ASP A 127 -17.34 3.41 11.18
C ASP A 127 -16.70 3.14 12.54
N ALA A 128 -15.83 2.13 12.64
CA ALA A 128 -15.08 1.86 13.86
C ALA A 128 -14.12 3.00 14.23
N ILE A 129 -13.54 3.69 13.25
CA ILE A 129 -12.74 4.90 13.49
C ILE A 129 -13.64 6.04 13.97
N SER A 130 -14.79 6.24 13.32
CA SER A 130 -15.73 7.31 13.62
C SER A 130 -16.37 7.14 15.01
N SER A 131 -16.61 5.90 15.43
CA SER A 131 -17.13 5.54 16.75
C SER A 131 -16.05 5.54 17.85
N GLY A 132 -14.78 5.68 17.48
CA GLY A 132 -13.65 5.65 18.41
C GLY A 132 -13.19 4.25 18.85
N GLN A 133 -13.77 3.18 18.30
CA GLN A 133 -13.31 1.80 18.53
C GLN A 133 -11.91 1.55 17.95
N LEU A 134 -11.62 2.17 16.81
CA LEU A 134 -10.28 2.24 16.24
C LEU A 134 -9.74 3.66 16.31
N ARG A 135 -8.45 3.78 16.56
CA ARG A 135 -7.80 5.09 16.60
C ARG A 135 -7.71 5.66 15.19
N ASP A 136 -8.07 6.93 15.02
CA ASP A 136 -7.90 7.62 13.74
C ASP A 136 -6.40 7.63 13.35
N PRO A 137 -6.05 7.16 12.13
CA PRO A 137 -4.67 7.21 11.65
C PRO A 137 -4.14 8.65 11.48
N GLY A 138 -5.00 9.66 11.34
CA GLY A 138 -4.61 11.07 11.34
C GLY A 138 -3.63 11.44 10.21
N LYS A 139 -2.53 12.13 10.55
CA LYS A 139 -1.47 12.55 9.60
C LYS A 139 -0.50 11.38 9.26
N PRO A 140 0.27 11.45 8.16
CA PRO A 140 1.26 10.43 7.82
C PRO A 140 2.25 10.19 8.96
N ARG A 141 2.61 8.91 9.21
CA ARG A 141 3.40 8.38 10.36
C ARG A 141 2.58 8.10 11.61
N VAL A 142 1.63 7.19 11.45
CA VAL A 142 0.80 6.67 12.52
C VAL A 142 1.63 5.83 13.49
N LEU A 143 2.13 6.43 14.57
CA LEU A 143 3.06 5.77 15.50
C LEU A 143 2.48 4.47 16.07
N TRP A 144 1.20 4.47 16.44
CA TRP A 144 0.54 3.28 17.00
C TRP A 144 0.45 2.12 16.00
N PHE A 145 0.21 2.42 14.72
CA PHE A 145 0.13 1.39 13.69
C PHE A 145 1.52 0.84 13.35
N ASN A 146 2.54 1.70 13.34
CA ASN A 146 3.93 1.26 13.25
C ASN A 146 4.30 0.33 14.41
N THR A 147 3.90 0.65 15.64
CA THR A 147 4.14 -0.21 16.81
C THR A 147 3.44 -1.54 16.66
N PHE A 148 2.20 -1.57 16.15
CA PHE A 148 1.48 -2.80 15.86
C PHE A 148 2.24 -3.70 14.87
N LEU A 149 2.72 -3.15 13.75
CA LEU A 149 3.45 -3.90 12.72
C LEU A 149 4.86 -4.33 13.14
N LYS A 150 5.41 -3.75 14.20
CA LYS A 150 6.73 -4.06 14.77
C LYS A 150 6.70 -5.10 15.88
N LYS A 151 5.53 -5.64 16.24
CA LYS A 151 5.44 -6.71 17.23
C LYS A 151 6.25 -7.92 16.78
N ASP A 152 6.87 -8.62 17.73
CA ASP A 152 7.75 -9.77 17.44
C ASP A 152 7.05 -10.87 16.64
N VAL A 153 5.75 -11.06 16.88
CA VAL A 153 4.90 -12.01 16.12
C VAL A 153 4.81 -11.70 14.62
N PHE A 154 5.16 -10.48 14.19
CA PHE A 154 5.18 -10.06 12.80
C PHE A 154 6.59 -9.82 12.25
N LEU A 155 7.64 -10.10 13.04
CA LEU A 155 8.99 -10.02 12.53
C LEU A 155 9.24 -11.17 11.56
N PRO A 156 9.69 -10.88 10.33
CA PRO A 156 10.11 -11.92 9.41
C PRO A 156 11.48 -12.46 9.81
N GLU A 157 11.96 -13.53 9.16
CA GLU A 157 13.24 -14.18 9.53
C GLU A 157 14.45 -13.25 9.42
N THR A 158 14.42 -12.26 8.51
CA THR A 158 15.50 -11.26 8.43
C THR A 158 15.54 -10.28 9.60
N GLY A 159 14.53 -10.30 10.48
CA GLY A 159 14.39 -9.39 11.63
C GLY A 159 14.04 -7.95 11.24
N LYS A 160 13.87 -7.64 9.96
CA LYS A 160 13.45 -6.30 9.50
C LYS A 160 11.94 -6.14 9.72
N PRO A 161 11.48 -5.20 10.55
CA PRO A 161 10.06 -5.06 10.84
C PRO A 161 9.26 -4.55 9.63
N LEU A 162 7.99 -4.93 9.59
CA LEU A 162 7.04 -4.40 8.63
C LEU A 162 6.76 -2.91 8.88
N LEU A 163 6.55 -2.19 7.78
CA LEU A 163 6.12 -0.80 7.77
C LEU A 163 4.74 -0.70 7.09
N PRO A 164 3.96 0.37 7.34
CA PRO A 164 2.71 0.58 6.61
C PRO A 164 2.92 0.66 5.09
N SER A 165 4.09 1.16 4.66
CA SER A 165 4.48 1.14 3.25
C SER A 165 4.73 -0.27 2.72
N SER A 166 5.14 -1.22 3.56
CA SER A 166 5.29 -2.63 3.18
C SER A 166 3.92 -3.24 2.86
N LEU A 167 2.91 -3.00 3.70
CA LEU A 167 1.54 -3.46 3.44
C LEU A 167 0.96 -2.88 2.14
N HIS A 168 1.18 -1.59 1.89
CA HIS A 168 0.77 -0.95 0.64
C HIS A 168 1.40 -1.61 -0.60
N LYS A 169 2.68 -1.99 -0.52
CA LYS A 169 3.38 -2.72 -1.58
C LYS A 169 2.87 -4.15 -1.73
N LEU A 170 2.67 -4.87 -0.62
CA LEU A 170 2.11 -6.23 -0.62
C LEU A 170 0.71 -6.26 -1.22
N GLY A 171 -0.12 -5.28 -0.90
CA GLY A 171 -1.44 -5.13 -1.51
C GLY A 171 -1.39 -5.11 -3.03
N ALA A 172 -0.51 -4.30 -3.61
CA ALA A 172 -0.38 -4.20 -5.07
C ALA A 172 0.02 -5.53 -5.71
N VAL A 173 0.93 -6.25 -5.07
CA VAL A 173 1.34 -7.61 -5.45
C VAL A 173 0.15 -8.57 -5.38
N PHE A 174 -0.62 -8.53 -4.29
CA PHE A 174 -1.77 -9.39 -4.12
C PHE A 174 -2.84 -9.11 -5.16
N ALA A 175 -3.10 -7.84 -5.50
CA ALA A 175 -3.98 -7.50 -6.59
C ALA A 175 -3.49 -8.09 -7.93
N VAL A 176 -2.20 -7.98 -8.27
CA VAL A 176 -1.65 -8.59 -9.50
C VAL A 176 -1.90 -10.10 -9.54
N VAL A 177 -1.62 -10.80 -8.44
CA VAL A 177 -1.79 -12.26 -8.34
C VAL A 177 -3.28 -12.65 -8.40
N SER A 178 -4.14 -11.97 -7.64
CA SER A 178 -5.58 -12.28 -7.56
C SER A 178 -6.36 -11.99 -8.84
N HIS A 179 -5.88 -11.05 -9.65
CA HIS A 179 -6.43 -10.73 -10.98
C HIS A 179 -5.78 -11.56 -12.09
N GLY A 180 -4.77 -12.39 -11.78
CA GLY A 180 -4.24 -13.39 -12.71
C GLY A 180 -3.49 -12.80 -13.91
N ALA A 181 -2.66 -11.79 -13.69
CA ALA A 181 -1.91 -11.13 -14.75
C ALA A 181 -1.09 -12.12 -15.60
N LYS A 182 -1.20 -12.03 -16.93
CA LYS A 182 -0.58 -12.97 -17.90
C LYS A 182 0.72 -12.48 -18.52
N ASN A 183 1.05 -11.21 -18.34
CA ASN A 183 2.32 -10.62 -18.78
C ASN A 183 2.68 -9.42 -17.90
N LEU A 184 3.93 -8.95 -18.02
CA LEU A 184 4.44 -7.85 -17.19
C LEU A 184 3.65 -6.54 -17.41
N SER A 185 3.19 -6.29 -18.63
CA SER A 185 2.40 -5.10 -18.97
C SER A 185 1.05 -5.10 -18.24
N GLU A 186 0.38 -6.25 -18.22
CA GLU A 186 -0.86 -6.45 -17.48
C GLU A 186 -0.65 -6.32 -15.96
N ALA A 187 0.42 -6.92 -15.44
CA ALA A 187 0.78 -6.78 -14.03
C ALA A 187 1.04 -5.31 -13.64
N MET A 188 1.76 -4.56 -14.49
CA MET A 188 2.01 -3.14 -14.28
C MET A 188 0.71 -2.32 -14.31
N THR A 189 -0.22 -2.66 -15.21
CA THR A 189 -1.53 -2.01 -15.29
C THR A 189 -2.33 -2.26 -14.01
N ILE A 190 -2.48 -3.52 -13.59
CA ILE A 190 -3.22 -3.89 -12.38
C ILE A 190 -2.61 -3.24 -11.14
N ALA A 191 -1.28 -3.29 -10.99
CA ALA A 191 -0.60 -2.65 -9.88
C ALA A 191 -0.80 -1.13 -9.87
N SER A 192 -0.73 -0.49 -11.04
CA SER A 192 -0.95 0.97 -11.16
C SER A 192 -2.37 1.37 -10.79
N GLU A 193 -3.36 0.59 -11.23
CA GLU A 193 -4.77 0.79 -10.88
C GLU A 193 -5.01 0.59 -9.38
N ALA A 194 -4.49 -0.50 -8.80
CA ALA A 194 -4.61 -0.79 -7.36
C ALA A 194 -3.95 0.28 -6.48
N LEU A 195 -2.79 0.79 -6.91
CA LEU A 195 -2.08 1.90 -6.26
C LEU A 195 -2.70 3.27 -6.56
N ARG A 196 -3.70 3.34 -7.46
CA ARG A 196 -4.41 4.55 -7.88
C ARG A 196 -3.46 5.60 -8.46
N HIS A 197 -2.44 5.14 -9.18
CA HIS A 197 -1.50 6.02 -9.85
C HIS A 197 -2.19 6.76 -11.00
N SER A 198 -1.76 8.00 -11.25
CA SER A 198 -2.28 8.77 -12.39
C SER A 198 -1.70 8.20 -13.69
N PRO A 199 -2.55 7.87 -14.68
CA PRO A 199 -2.10 7.28 -15.95
C PRO A 199 -1.18 8.23 -16.75
N GLY A 200 -1.36 9.55 -16.60
CA GLY A 200 -0.51 10.56 -17.24
C GLY A 200 0.81 10.85 -16.51
N ASN A 201 1.08 10.18 -15.39
CA ASN A 201 2.31 10.43 -14.62
C ASN A 201 3.36 9.35 -14.91
N HIS A 202 4.18 9.61 -15.93
CA HIS A 202 5.30 8.75 -16.34
C HIS A 202 6.41 8.61 -15.28
N ALA A 203 6.39 9.43 -14.22
CA ALA A 203 7.29 9.32 -13.08
C ALA A 203 6.78 8.31 -12.01
N SER A 204 5.58 7.76 -12.18
CA SER A 204 5.02 6.82 -11.22
C SER A 204 5.66 5.44 -11.42
N SER A 205 6.49 5.07 -10.45
CA SER A 205 7.33 3.88 -10.51
C SER A 205 6.54 2.61 -10.18
N ALA A 206 5.45 2.32 -10.91
CA ALA A 206 4.73 1.04 -10.77
C ALA A 206 5.69 -0.16 -10.94
N LYS A 207 6.75 0.02 -11.74
CA LYS A 207 7.90 -0.90 -11.85
C LYS A 207 8.50 -1.32 -10.49
N ASN A 208 8.48 -0.42 -9.51
CA ASN A 208 9.07 -0.64 -8.17
C ASN A 208 8.16 -1.48 -7.27
N TYR A 209 6.93 -1.77 -7.72
CA TYR A 209 5.93 -2.56 -7.00
C TYR A 209 5.66 -3.91 -7.69
N THR A 210 6.06 -4.07 -8.96
CA THR A 210 5.99 -5.34 -9.69
C THR A 210 7.15 -6.28 -9.38
N ILE A 211 8.23 -5.79 -8.77
CA ILE A 211 9.38 -6.59 -8.31
C ILE A 211 9.32 -6.68 -6.77
N VAL A 212 8.40 -7.48 -6.26
CA VAL A 212 8.43 -7.91 -4.86
C VAL A 212 8.60 -9.42 -4.88
N ASN A 213 9.40 -9.96 -3.96
CA ASN A 213 9.47 -11.40 -3.74
C ASN A 213 8.10 -11.89 -3.30
N TYR A 214 7.39 -12.62 -4.17
CA TYR A 214 6.13 -13.25 -3.80
C TYR A 214 6.46 -14.61 -3.21
N ARG A 215 6.00 -14.80 -1.97
CA ARG A 215 6.21 -16.02 -1.20
C ARG A 215 4.84 -16.56 -0.81
N LYS A 216 4.55 -17.80 -1.19
CA LYS A 216 3.36 -18.50 -0.69
C LYS A 216 3.58 -18.81 0.79
N ARG A 217 2.49 -18.86 1.56
CA ARG A 217 2.53 -19.33 2.96
C ARG A 217 3.28 -20.67 3.08
N GLY A 218 4.14 -20.79 4.07
CA GLY A 218 4.93 -22.00 4.35
C GLY A 218 6.14 -22.20 3.44
N GLN A 219 6.38 -21.32 2.45
CA GLN A 219 7.61 -21.40 1.66
C GLN A 219 8.81 -20.80 2.41
N PRO A 220 9.95 -21.50 2.42
CA PRO A 220 11.22 -20.97 2.92
C PRO A 220 11.61 -19.64 2.26
N TYR A 221 12.31 -18.78 2.99
CA TYR A 221 12.67 -17.43 2.51
C TYR A 221 13.70 -17.43 1.38
N ASP A 222 14.58 -18.42 1.33
CA ASP A 222 15.52 -18.66 0.22
C ASP A 222 14.81 -19.07 -1.08
N GLN A 223 13.54 -19.48 -1.01
CA GLN A 223 12.68 -19.82 -2.15
C GLN A 223 11.73 -18.69 -2.56
N ALA A 224 11.78 -17.53 -1.87
CA ALA A 224 10.99 -16.36 -2.23
C ALA A 224 11.45 -15.80 -3.58
N LYS A 225 10.83 -16.26 -4.66
CA LYS A 225 11.10 -15.73 -6.00
C LYS A 225 10.48 -14.32 -6.07
N ALA A 226 11.22 -13.35 -6.62
CA ALA A 226 10.60 -12.18 -7.24
C ALA A 226 9.42 -12.68 -8.08
N ILE A 227 8.32 -11.93 -8.17
CA ILE A 227 7.21 -12.20 -9.10
C ILE A 227 7.77 -12.27 -10.53
N LYS A 228 8.36 -13.40 -10.86
CA LYS A 228 8.74 -13.87 -12.17
C LYS A 228 7.54 -14.67 -12.62
N ILE A 229 6.42 -13.99 -12.86
CA ILE A 229 5.27 -14.63 -13.52
C ILE A 229 5.66 -15.02 -14.97
N PHE A 230 6.85 -14.62 -15.47
CA PHE A 230 7.26 -14.76 -16.87
C PHE A 230 8.64 -15.37 -17.09
N ASP A 231 9.10 -16.29 -16.24
CA ASP A 231 10.21 -17.20 -16.59
C ASP A 231 9.64 -18.61 -16.81
N GLU A 232 8.72 -18.79 -17.76
CA GLU A 232 8.36 -20.08 -18.37
C GLU A 232 7.38 -19.86 -19.55
N ASN A 233 7.96 -19.45 -20.69
CA ASN A 233 7.79 -20.06 -22.02
C ASN A 233 8.54 -19.23 -23.07
#